data_AF-A0A0P9DLM7-F1
#
_entry.id   AF-A0A0P9DLM7-F1
#
_cell.length_a   1.000
_cell.length_b   1.000
_cell.length_c   1.000
_cell.angle_alpha   90.00
_cell.angle_beta   90.00
_cell.angle_gamma   90.00
#
_symmetry.space_group_name_H-M   'P 1'
#
loop_
_entity.id
_entity.type
_entity.pdbx_description
1 polymer ?
#
loop_
_entity_poly.entity_id
_entity_poly.type
_entity_poly.pdbx_seq_one_letter_code
_entity_poly.pdbx_strand_id
1 'polypeptide(L)'
;MFDPLLTLLIVATALNGLLAGASLDQSIKQLPARRRIGVLSYSAYSRAADLGNGIAWYAGLGLGAAGCSLAAAVVALVQGVASVQTTPIAVAAVLSILHSLTTTRAAPTLFSQRRYERDEAALTKLRASVRALFATACTVHARFVFVS
;
A
#
# COMPACT_ATOMS: atom_id res chain seq x y z
N MET A 1 2.93 -23.44 -24.62
CA MET A 1 3.14 -22.05 -25.10
C MET A 1 2.84 -21.14 -23.93
N PHE A 2 3.81 -20.38 -23.42
CA PHE A 2 3.58 -19.46 -22.29
C PHE A 2 2.80 -18.24 -22.78
N ASP A 3 1.64 -17.97 -22.19
CA ASP A 3 0.91 -16.72 -22.42
C ASP A 3 1.46 -15.65 -21.44
N PRO A 4 2.22 -14.65 -21.95
CA PRO A 4 2.84 -13.63 -21.11
C PRO A 4 1.79 -12.73 -20.44
N LEU A 5 0.65 -12.47 -21.09
CA LEU A 5 -0.40 -11.63 -20.54
C LEU A 5 -1.07 -12.34 -19.36
N LEU A 6 -1.46 -13.60 -19.55
CA LEU A 6 -2.08 -14.40 -18.48
C LEU A 6 -1.14 -14.53 -17.28
N THR A 7 0.15 -14.78 -17.52
CA THR A 7 1.16 -14.88 -16.46
C THR A 7 1.26 -13.58 -15.65
N LEU A 8 1.33 -12.44 -16.34
CA LEU A 8 1.36 -11.13 -15.68
C LEU A 8 0.08 -10.84 -14.89
N LEU A 9 -1.09 -11.20 -15.43
CA LEU A 9 -2.37 -11.03 -14.74
C LEU A 9 -2.46 -11.88 -13.47
N ILE A 10 -1.99 -13.14 -13.50
CA ILE A 10 -1.96 -14.01 -12.33
C ILE A 10 -1.05 -13.43 -11.25
N VAL A 11 0.18 -13.05 -11.62
CA VAL A 11 1.15 -12.48 -10.67
C VAL A 11 0.66 -11.15 -10.11
N ALA A 12 0.14 -10.26 -10.97
CA ALA A 12 -0.42 -8.98 -10.54
C ALA A 12 -1.61 -9.20 -9.58
N THR A 13 -2.50 -10.14 -9.87
CA THR A 13 -3.64 -10.45 -9.00
C THR A 13 -3.18 -10.98 -7.65
N ALA A 14 -2.21 -11.89 -7.63
CA ALA A 14 -1.65 -12.42 -6.39
C ALA A 14 -1.02 -11.33 -5.52
N LEU A 15 -0.19 -10.45 -6.11
CA LEU A 15 0.46 -9.35 -5.38
C LEU A 15 -0.55 -8.31 -4.87
N ASN A 16 -1.52 -7.91 -5.70
CA ASN A 16 -2.59 -7.01 -5.27
C ASN A 16 -3.49 -7.67 -4.19
N GLY A 17 -3.69 -8.99 -4.25
CA GLY A 17 -4.39 -9.76 -3.22
C GLY A 17 -3.64 -9.82 -1.89
N LEU A 18 -2.31 -9.97 -1.91
CA LEU A 18 -1.48 -9.90 -0.70
C LEU A 18 -1.50 -8.51 -0.08
N LEU A 19 -1.39 -7.46 -0.90
CA LEU A 19 -1.54 -6.07 -0.44
C LEU A 19 -2.92 -5.84 0.19
N ALA A 20 -3.96 -6.33 -0.46
CA ALA A 20 -5.34 -6.28 0.04
C ALA A 20 -5.48 -6.95 1.42
N GLY A 21 -4.89 -8.14 1.58
CA GLY A 21 -4.88 -8.88 2.83
C GLY A 21 -4.14 -8.14 3.95
N ALA A 22 -2.97 -7.57 3.64
CA ALA A 22 -2.21 -6.77 4.59
C ALA A 22 -3.00 -5.54 5.07
N SER A 23 -3.71 -4.86 4.17
CA SER A 23 -4.58 -3.75 4.57
C SER A 23 -5.79 -4.19 5.40
N LEU A 24 -6.32 -5.38 5.15
CA LEU A 24 -7.41 -5.94 5.96
C LEU A 24 -6.92 -6.29 7.36
N ASP A 25 -5.74 -6.90 7.51
CA ASP A 25 -5.14 -7.16 8.82
C ASP A 25 -4.97 -5.87 9.64
N GLN A 26 -4.44 -4.81 9.00
CA GLN A 26 -4.32 -3.51 9.65
C GLN A 26 -5.67 -2.93 10.07
N SER A 27 -6.65 -2.91 9.18
CA SER A 27 -7.94 -2.25 9.43
C SER A 27 -8.79 -3.00 10.46
N ILE A 28 -8.74 -4.34 10.45
CA ILE A 28 -9.56 -5.18 11.33
C ILE A 28 -8.87 -5.41 12.68
N LYS A 29 -7.56 -5.66 12.72
CA LYS A 29 -6.87 -6.02 13.97
C LYS A 29 -6.08 -4.86 14.57
N GLN A 30 -5.22 -4.22 13.77
CA GLN A 30 -4.23 -3.29 14.32
C GLN A 30 -4.84 -1.95 14.72
N LEU A 31 -5.77 -1.40 13.92
CA LEU A 31 -6.43 -0.14 14.22
C LEU A 31 -7.30 -0.20 15.50
N PRO A 32 -8.10 -1.25 15.76
CA PRO A 32 -8.78 -1.40 17.04
C PRO A 32 -7.82 -1.62 18.20
N ALA A 33 -6.77 -2.44 18.04
CA ALA A 33 -5.76 -2.68 19.07
C ALA A 33 -5.08 -1.38 19.51
N ARG A 34 -4.74 -0.51 18.56
CA ARG A 34 -4.18 0.83 18.83
C ARG A 34 -5.05 1.66 19.78
N ARG A 35 -6.37 1.62 19.62
CA ARG A 35 -7.29 2.38 20.51
C ARG A 35 -7.27 1.87 21.95
N ARG A 36 -6.89 0.59 22.14
CA ARG A 36 -6.83 -0.05 23.46
C ARG A 36 -5.48 0.15 24.14
N ILE A 37 -4.37 0.07 23.41
CA ILE A 37 -3.00 0.11 23.99
C ILE A 37 -2.37 1.51 24.01
N GLY A 38 -2.99 2.49 23.35
CA GLY A 38 -2.51 3.88 23.34
C GLY A 38 -1.47 4.20 22.26
N VAL A 39 -1.20 5.49 22.10
CA VAL A 39 -0.38 6.06 21.01
C VAL A 39 1.09 5.64 21.09
N LEU A 40 1.64 5.59 22.31
CA LEU A 40 3.05 5.26 22.59
C LEU A 40 3.33 3.75 22.43
N SER A 41 2.51 2.89 23.04
CA SER A 41 2.68 1.43 22.94
C SER A 41 2.58 0.96 21.48
N TYR A 42 1.64 1.52 20.73
CA TYR A 42 1.50 1.21 19.30
C TYR A 42 2.64 1.76 18.45
N SER A 43 3.21 2.94 18.79
CA SER A 43 4.38 3.44 18.04
C SER A 43 5.61 2.57 18.29
N ALA A 44 5.82 2.07 19.50
CA ALA A 44 6.89 1.13 19.80
C ALA A 44 6.74 -0.19 19.00
N TYR A 45 5.53 -0.76 18.95
CA TYR A 45 5.22 -1.93 18.12
C TYR A 45 5.48 -1.67 16.63
N SER A 46 4.94 -0.57 16.08
CA SER A 46 5.12 -0.17 14.68
C SER A 46 6.59 -0.01 14.30
N ARG A 47 7.41 0.59 15.16
CA ARG A 47 8.86 0.68 14.92
C ARG A 47 9.54 -0.69 14.91
N ALA A 48 9.13 -1.61 15.77
CA ALA A 48 9.72 -2.95 15.81
C ALA A 48 9.31 -3.79 14.59
N ALA A 49 8.05 -3.68 14.15
CA ALA A 49 7.48 -4.46 13.07
C ALA A 49 7.76 -3.87 11.67
N ASP A 50 7.44 -2.60 11.46
CA ASP A 50 7.39 -1.99 10.12
C ASP A 50 8.72 -1.35 9.71
N LEU A 51 9.47 -0.82 10.68
CA LEU A 51 10.74 -0.13 10.44
C LEU A 51 11.96 -1.07 10.43
N GLY A 52 11.77 -2.35 10.76
CA GLY A 52 12.72 -3.43 10.53
C GLY A 52 12.51 -4.06 9.15
N ASN A 53 12.18 -5.35 9.10
CA ASN A 53 11.99 -6.09 7.85
C ASN A 53 10.75 -5.67 7.04
N GLY A 54 9.79 -4.96 7.65
CA GLY A 54 8.56 -4.53 7.00
C GLY A 54 8.80 -3.64 5.76
N ILE A 55 9.85 -2.82 5.75
CA ILE A 55 10.16 -1.91 4.63
C ILE A 55 10.36 -2.69 3.32
N ALA A 56 11.23 -3.70 3.34
CA ALA A 56 11.55 -4.48 2.14
C ALA A 56 10.33 -5.29 1.67
N TRP A 57 9.56 -5.83 2.61
CA TRP A 57 8.33 -6.57 2.32
C TRP A 57 7.29 -5.70 1.61
N TYR A 58 6.95 -4.54 2.19
CA TYR A 58 5.94 -3.66 1.62
C TYR A 58 6.41 -2.96 0.34
N ALA A 59 7.69 -2.58 0.26
CA ALA A 59 8.24 -2.00 -0.98
C ALA A 59 8.22 -3.01 -2.13
N GLY A 60 8.62 -4.26 -1.86
CA GLY A 60 8.58 -5.34 -2.85
C GLY A 60 7.16 -5.63 -3.34
N LEU A 61 6.20 -5.75 -2.42
CA LEU A 61 4.80 -5.98 -2.79
C LEU A 61 4.20 -4.79 -3.55
N GLY A 62 4.41 -3.56 -3.09
CA GLY A 62 3.87 -2.35 -3.72
C GLY A 62 4.41 -2.13 -5.12
N LEU A 63 5.74 -2.15 -5.28
CA LEU A 63 6.39 -1.95 -6.58
C LEU A 63 6.16 -3.13 -7.52
N GLY A 64 6.18 -4.36 -6.99
CA GLY A 64 5.90 -5.57 -7.77
C GLY A 64 4.48 -5.58 -8.31
N ALA A 65 3.48 -5.27 -7.48
CA ALA A 65 2.09 -5.20 -7.90
C ALA A 65 1.89 -4.13 -8.99
N ALA A 66 2.40 -2.92 -8.76
CA ALA A 66 2.28 -1.82 -9.72
C ALA A 66 3.01 -2.13 -11.04
N GLY A 67 4.23 -2.68 -10.95
CA GLY A 67 5.02 -3.07 -12.11
C GLY A 67 4.36 -4.17 -12.95
N CYS A 68 3.87 -5.24 -12.32
CA CYS A 68 3.19 -6.33 -13.01
C CYS A 68 1.86 -5.86 -13.63
N SER A 69 1.08 -5.04 -12.94
CA SER A 69 -0.17 -4.47 -13.48
C SER A 69 0.10 -3.55 -14.68
N LEU A 70 1.13 -2.71 -14.62
CA LEU A 70 1.53 -1.85 -15.74
C LEU A 70 2.03 -2.69 -16.92
N ALA A 71 2.88 -3.69 -16.69
CA ALA A 71 3.36 -4.59 -17.72
C ALA A 71 2.19 -5.34 -18.39
N ALA A 72 1.21 -5.81 -17.62
CA ALA A 72 0.01 -6.45 -18.17
C ALA A 72 -0.77 -5.50 -19.10
N ALA A 73 -0.93 -4.23 -18.72
CA ALA A 73 -1.60 -3.23 -19.55
C ALA A 73 -0.84 -2.96 -20.86
N VAL A 74 0.49 -2.81 -20.79
CA VAL A 74 1.33 -2.60 -21.98
C VAL A 74 1.26 -3.82 -22.91
N VAL A 75 1.34 -5.03 -22.37
CA VAL A 75 1.26 -6.27 -23.18
C VAL A 75 -0.11 -6.40 -23.83
N ALA A 76 -1.21 -6.11 -23.12
CA ALA A 76 -2.55 -6.14 -23.68
C ALA A 76 -2.73 -5.16 -24.85
N LEU A 77 -2.13 -3.96 -24.74
CA LEU A 77 -2.12 -2.95 -25.81
C LEU A 77 -1.31 -3.42 -27.03
N VAL A 78 -0.10 -3.96 -26.80
CA VAL A 78 0.79 -4.43 -27.89
C VAL A 78 0.19 -5.63 -28.62
N GLN A 79 -0.50 -6.53 -27.91
CA GLN A 79 -1.16 -7.69 -28.52
C GLN A 79 -2.48 -7.36 -29.22
N GLY A 80 -2.96 -6.10 -29.16
CA GLY A 80 -4.21 -5.70 -29.80
C GLY A 80 -5.45 -6.35 -29.16
N VAL A 81 -5.39 -6.62 -27.85
CA VAL A 81 -6.51 -7.22 -27.10
C VAL A 81 -7.72 -6.29 -27.17
N ALA A 82 -8.92 -6.86 -27.30
CA ALA A 82 -10.17 -6.11 -27.43
C ALA A 82 -10.33 -5.08 -26.30
N SER A 83 -10.81 -3.87 -26.63
CA SER A 83 -10.93 -2.76 -25.65
C SER A 83 -11.73 -3.13 -24.40
N VAL A 84 -12.71 -4.02 -24.51
CA VAL A 84 -13.50 -4.49 -23.35
C VAL A 84 -12.64 -5.20 -22.30
N GLN A 85 -11.57 -5.87 -22.71
CA GLN A 85 -10.61 -6.54 -21.82
C GLN A 85 -9.47 -5.62 -21.41
N THR A 86 -9.00 -4.75 -22.32
CA THR A 86 -7.88 -3.84 -22.05
C THR A 86 -8.25 -2.74 -21.05
N THR A 87 -9.50 -2.27 -21.06
CA THR A 87 -9.98 -1.21 -20.15
C THR A 87 -9.81 -1.57 -18.67
N PRO A 88 -10.33 -2.70 -18.15
CA PRO A 88 -10.14 -3.07 -16.75
C PRO A 88 -8.67 -3.32 -16.38
N ILE A 89 -7.85 -3.82 -17.30
CA ILE A 89 -6.40 -4.01 -17.07
C ILE A 89 -5.71 -2.65 -16.90
N ALA A 90 -6.03 -1.69 -17.76
CA ALA A 90 -5.49 -0.33 -17.68
C ALA A 90 -5.96 0.38 -16.40
N VAL A 91 -7.23 0.25 -16.03
CA VAL A 91 -7.76 0.80 -14.76
C VAL A 91 -7.03 0.18 -13.57
N ALA A 92 -6.84 -1.15 -13.54
CA ALA A 92 -6.11 -1.82 -12.48
C ALA A 92 -4.65 -1.32 -12.38
N ALA A 93 -3.98 -1.11 -13.51
CA ALA A 93 -2.63 -0.54 -13.54
C ALA A 93 -2.58 0.87 -12.95
N VAL A 94 -3.49 1.76 -13.37
CA VAL A 94 -3.58 3.13 -12.84
C VAL A 94 -3.83 3.12 -11.33
N LEU A 95 -4.77 2.28 -10.87
CA LEU A 95 -5.08 2.13 -9.45
C LEU A 95 -3.87 1.63 -8.65
N SER A 96 -3.16 0.63 -9.16
CA SER A 96 -1.99 0.05 -8.49
C SER A 96 -0.83 1.07 -8.42
N ILE A 97 -0.60 1.84 -9.48
CA ILE A 97 0.38 2.94 -9.50
C ILE A 97 0.00 4.04 -8.49
N LEU A 98 -1.26 4.47 -8.49
CA LEU A 98 -1.74 5.48 -7.56
C LEU A 98 -1.62 5.02 -6.10
N HIS A 99 -1.90 3.74 -5.85
CA HIS A 99 -1.69 3.11 -4.55
C HIS A 99 -0.21 3.13 -4.12
N SER A 100 0.70 2.80 -5.03
CA SER A 100 2.14 2.84 -4.74
C SER A 100 2.62 4.27 -4.49
N LEU A 101 2.19 5.26 -5.27
CA LEU A 101 2.58 6.67 -5.13
C LEU A 101 2.14 7.26 -3.79
N THR A 102 0.89 6.98 -3.39
CA THR A 102 0.33 7.47 -2.12
C THR A 102 1.07 6.87 -0.92
N THR A 103 1.44 5.60 -1.02
CA THR A 103 2.27 4.89 -0.04
C THR A 103 3.68 5.50 0.08
N THR A 104 4.36 5.73 -1.06
CA THR A 104 5.71 6.34 -1.07
C THR A 104 5.73 7.74 -0.46
N ARG A 105 4.67 8.54 -0.65
CA ARG A 105 4.56 9.87 -0.03
C ARG A 105 4.35 9.83 1.49
N ALA A 106 3.70 8.78 2.00
CA ALA A 106 3.48 8.62 3.44
C ALA A 106 4.71 8.08 4.18
N ALA A 107 5.57 7.32 3.49
CA ALA A 107 6.76 6.69 4.03
C ALA A 107 7.71 7.64 4.80
N PRO A 108 8.14 8.81 4.27
CA PRO A 108 9.06 9.70 4.99
C PRO A 108 8.47 10.24 6.30
N THR A 109 7.17 10.52 6.28
CA THR A 109 6.44 10.97 7.48
C THR A 109 6.38 9.85 8.52
N LEU A 110 6.18 8.59 8.12
CA LEU A 110 6.23 7.45 9.02
C LEU A 110 7.65 7.22 9.59
N PHE A 111 8.69 7.33 8.76
CA PHE A 111 10.08 7.19 9.21
C PHE A 111 10.47 8.21 10.28
N SER A 112 9.87 9.41 10.24
CA SER A 112 10.11 10.44 11.26
C SER A 112 9.62 10.04 12.66
N GLN A 113 8.74 9.03 12.80
CA GLN A 113 8.32 8.48 14.11
C GLN A 113 9.48 8.04 14.99
N ARG A 114 10.62 7.66 14.40
CA ARG A 114 11.85 7.30 15.15
C ARG A 114 12.39 8.45 16.00
N ARG A 115 12.04 9.70 15.69
CA ARG A 115 12.54 10.91 16.37
C ARG A 115 11.71 11.32 17.59
N TYR A 116 10.52 10.76 17.79
CA TYR A 116 9.53 11.23 18.78
C TYR A 116 9.19 10.18 19.85
N GLU A 117 10.17 9.37 20.25
CA GLU A 117 9.96 8.16 21.05
C GLU A 117 9.22 8.39 22.39
N ARG A 118 9.35 9.59 22.99
CA ARG A 118 8.69 9.96 24.25
C ARG A 118 7.73 11.14 24.15
N ASP A 119 7.49 11.66 22.94
CA ASP A 119 6.65 12.85 22.73
C ASP A 119 5.29 12.45 22.13
N GLU A 120 4.32 12.23 23.01
CA GLU A 120 2.97 11.83 22.63
C GLU A 120 2.23 12.90 21.80
N ALA A 121 2.49 14.18 22.05
CA ALA A 121 1.88 15.28 21.32
C ALA A 121 2.41 15.36 19.88
N ALA A 122 3.73 15.19 19.70
CA ALA A 122 4.35 15.13 18.37
C ALA A 122 3.88 13.90 17.58
N LEU A 123 3.80 12.73 18.20
CA LEU A 123 3.29 11.51 17.57
C LEU A 123 1.81 11.65 17.15
N THR A 124 1.01 12.35 17.95
CA THR A 124 -0.40 12.61 17.63
C THR A 124 -0.54 13.54 16.41
N LYS A 125 0.24 14.61 16.35
CA LYS A 125 0.28 15.53 15.19
C LYS A 125 0.75 14.84 13.92
N LEU A 126 1.85 14.09 14.00
CA LEU A 126 2.40 13.34 12.87
C LEU A 126 1.34 12.40 12.26
N ARG A 127 0.59 11.69 13.12
CA ARG A 127 -0.48 10.79 12.69
C ARG A 127 -1.67 11.52 12.07
N ALA A 128 -1.98 12.75 12.50
CA ALA A 128 -3.00 13.57 11.87
C ALA A 128 -2.57 13.98 10.44
N SER A 129 -1.32 14.37 10.24
CA SER A 129 -0.76 14.70 8.93
C SER A 129 -0.77 13.52 7.96
N VAL A 130 -0.37 12.34 8.43
CA VAL A 130 -0.43 11.10 7.63
C VAL A 130 -1.89 10.78 7.25
N ARG A 131 -2.83 10.87 8.20
CA ARG A 131 -4.25 10.64 7.94
C ARG A 131 -4.80 11.59 6.88
N ALA A 132 -4.40 12.87 6.90
CA ALA A 132 -4.82 13.85 5.91
C ALA A 132 -4.30 13.49 4.49
N LEU A 133 -3.02 13.10 4.37
CA LEU A 133 -2.42 12.62 3.11
C LEU A 133 -3.20 11.42 2.52
N PHE A 134 -3.61 10.48 3.36
CA PHE A 134 -4.41 9.33 2.92
C PHE A 134 -5.87 9.68 2.66
N ALA A 135 -6.48 10.60 3.41
CA ALA A 135 -7.86 11.04 3.15
C ALA A 135 -7.99 11.68 1.76
N THR A 136 -6.97 12.42 1.30
CA THR A 136 -6.91 12.97 -0.06
C THR A 136 -6.75 11.88 -1.13
N ALA A 137 -6.11 10.75 -0.80
CA ALA A 137 -5.94 9.60 -1.68
C ALA A 137 -7.13 8.62 -1.68
N CYS A 138 -7.89 8.57 -0.59
CA CYS A 138 -8.98 7.60 -0.34
C CYS A 138 -10.24 7.81 -1.18
N THR A 139 -10.34 8.88 -1.99
CA THR A 139 -11.49 9.07 -2.88
C THR A 139 -11.61 7.98 -3.96
N VAL A 140 -10.56 7.17 -4.17
CA VAL A 140 -10.53 6.17 -5.26
C VAL A 140 -10.50 4.71 -4.79
N HIS A 141 -10.01 4.40 -3.59
CA HIS A 141 -10.17 3.07 -3.00
C HIS A 141 -9.84 3.17 -1.52
N ALA A 142 -10.71 2.66 -0.66
CA ALA A 142 -10.32 2.39 0.71
C ALA A 142 -9.05 1.53 0.67
N ARG A 143 -7.94 1.99 1.27
CA ARG A 143 -6.97 1.12 1.99
C ARG A 143 -5.75 1.87 2.53
N PHE A 144 -5.55 1.63 3.82
CA PHE A 144 -4.38 1.91 4.63
C PHE A 144 -3.33 0.83 4.38
N VAL A 145 -2.14 1.20 3.90
CA VAL A 145 -0.95 0.32 3.94
C VAL A 145 0.15 0.92 4.83
N PHE A 146 0.03 2.17 5.28
CA PHE A 146 1.12 2.83 6.02
C PHE A 146 0.68 3.73 7.19
N VAL A 147 -0.57 3.65 7.67
CA VAL A 147 -0.92 4.34 8.93
C VAL A 147 -0.75 3.38 10.11
N SER A 148 0.51 3.02 10.32
CA SER A 148 1.08 2.55 11.58
C SER A 148 1.59 3.75 12.41
#